data_AF-A0A098YR12-F1
#
_entry.id   AF-A0A098YR12-F1
#
_cell.length_a   1.000
_cell.length_b   1.000
_cell.length_c   1.000
_cell.angle_alpha   90.00
_cell.angle_beta   90.00
_cell.angle_gamma   90.00
#
_symmetry.space_group_name_H-M   'P 1'
#
loop_
_entity.id
_entity.type
_entity.pdbx_description
1 polymer ?
#
loop_
_entity_poly.entity_id
_entity_poly.type
_entity_poly.pdbx_seq_one_letter_code
_entity_poly.pdbx_strand_id
1 'polypeptide(L)' 'MKQERNYARFYCLLKALPGADKETLVSSFTNGRTLHLHEMSAKEYAAMCASLEVHTGWRVQLKK' A
#
# COMPACT_ATOMS: atom_id res chain seq x y z
N MET A 1 -5.19 -21.33 7.45
CA MET A 1 -4.12 -21.01 6.48
C MET A 1 -3.98 -19.50 6.39
N LYS A 2 -2.89 -18.91 6.89
CA LYS A 2 -2.54 -17.51 6.58
C LYS A 2 -2.09 -17.53 5.13
N GLN A 3 -2.93 -17.04 4.20
CA GLN A 3 -2.45 -16.81 2.84
C GLN A 3 -1.21 -15.92 2.93
N GLU A 4 -0.10 -16.36 2.35
CA GLU A 4 1.11 -15.56 2.23
C GLU A 4 0.80 -14.34 1.36
N ARG A 5 0.40 -13.25 2.02
CA ARG A 5 0.09 -12.00 1.34
C ARG A 5 1.41 -11.39 0.89
N ASN A 6 1.64 -11.38 -0.41
CA ASN A 6 2.79 -10.69 -0.99
C ASN A 6 2.54 -9.17 -1.02
N TYR A 7 3.42 -8.44 -0.35
CA TYR A 7 3.37 -6.97 -0.23
C TYR A 7 4.29 -6.23 -1.20
N ALA A 8 4.86 -6.91 -2.21
CA ALA A 8 5.76 -6.31 -3.19
C ALA A 8 5.15 -5.09 -3.90
N ARG A 9 3.86 -5.15 -4.23
CA ARG A 9 3.12 -4.03 -4.85
C ARG A 9 3.18 -2.77 -3.98
N PHE A 10 2.91 -2.91 -2.68
CA PHE A 10 3.00 -1.80 -1.74
C PHE A 10 4.42 -1.23 -1.65
N TYR A 11 5.43 -2.09 -1.46
CA TYR A 11 6.81 -1.61 -1.34
C TYR A 11 7.33 -0.97 -2.63
N CYS A 12 6.87 -1.40 -3.80
CA CYS A 12 7.20 -0.76 -5.06
C CYS A 12 6.64 0.67 -5.13
N LEU A 13 5.39 0.86 -4.71
CA LEU A 13 4.73 2.17 -4.67
C LEU A 13 5.35 3.08 -3.62
N LEU A 14 5.70 2.54 -2.45
CA LEU A 14 6.35 3.29 -1.38
C LEU A 14 7.69 3.89 -1.85
N LYS A 15 8.48 3.14 -2.62
CA LYS A 15 9.74 3.63 -3.20
C LYS A 15 9.53 4.81 -4.17
N ALA A 16 8.37 4.92 -4.79
CA ALA A 16 8.03 6.02 -5.70
C ALA A 16 7.51 7.27 -4.97
N LEU A 17 7.31 7.21 -3.65
CA LEU A 17 6.83 8.32 -2.82
C LEU A 17 7.92 8.76 -1.84
N PRO A 18 8.84 9.65 -2.24
CA PRO A 18 9.84 10.17 -1.33
C PRO A 18 9.17 10.93 -0.18
N GLY A 19 9.45 10.53 1.06
CA GLY A 19 8.89 11.13 2.28
C GLY A 19 7.63 10.46 2.83
N ALA A 20 7.08 9.45 2.14
CA ALA A 20 6.02 8.62 2.71
C ALA A 20 6.62 7.50 3.59
N ASP A 21 5.99 7.25 4.74
CA ASP A 21 6.35 6.18 5.65
C ASP A 21 5.32 5.05 5.64
N LYS A 22 5.79 3.80 5.81
CA LYS A 22 4.93 2.61 5.80
C LYS A 22 3.88 2.69 6.89
N GLU A 23 4.28 2.94 8.12
CA GLU A 23 3.38 2.89 9.29
C GLU A 23 2.34 3.99 9.22
N THR A 24 2.76 5.18 8.77
CA THR A 24 1.87 6.31 8.53
C THR A 24 0.79 5.97 7.51
N LEU A 25 1.16 5.38 6.36
CA LEU A 25 0.20 4.94 5.36
C LEU A 25 -0.75 3.86 5.90
N VAL A 26 -0.22 2.81 6.53
CA VAL A 26 -1.06 1.74 7.08
C VAL A 26 -2.03 2.27 8.13
N SER A 27 -1.58 3.17 9.00
CA SER A 27 -2.41 3.84 9.99
C SER A 27 -3.54 4.64 9.34
N SER A 28 -3.24 5.48 8.34
CA SER A 28 -4.24 6.29 7.64
C SER A 28 -5.32 5.44 6.95
N PHE A 29 -4.95 4.29 6.37
CA PHE A 29 -5.90 3.41 5.68
C PHE A 29 -6.62 2.41 6.59
N THR A 30 -6.22 2.30 7.86
CA THR A 30 -6.89 1.46 8.87
C THR A 30 -7.50 2.27 10.00
N ASN A 31 -7.52 3.60 9.87
CA ASN A 31 -7.97 4.53 10.90
C ASN A 31 -7.26 4.32 12.25
N GLY A 32 -5.95 4.08 12.21
CA GLY A 32 -5.11 3.86 13.39
C GLY A 32 -5.22 2.48 14.04
N ARG A 33 -5.99 1.54 13.46
CA ARG A 33 -6.17 0.19 14.04
C ARG A 33 -4.90 -0.65 14.06
N THR A 34 -4.00 -0.46 13.09
CA THR A 34 -2.73 -1.20 12.98
C THR A 34 -1.69 -0.40 12.20
N LEU A 35 -0.41 -0.74 12.37
CA LEU A 35 0.74 -0.26 11.59
C LEU A 35 1.34 -1.36 10.69
N HIS A 36 0.75 -2.56 10.70
CA HIS A 36 1.25 -3.74 10.01
C HIS A 36 0.33 -4.17 8.86
N LEU A 37 0.94 -4.35 7.67
CA LEU A 37 0.24 -4.76 6.45
C LEU A 37 -0.51 -6.10 6.58
N HIS A 38 -0.03 -7.01 7.43
CA HIS A 38 -0.65 -8.32 7.63
C HIS A 38 -1.91 -8.28 8.50
N GLU A 39 -2.11 -7.20 9.24
CA GLU A 39 -3.31 -6.95 10.06
C GLU A 39 -4.37 -6.13 9.31
N MET A 40 -4.03 -5.61 8.12
CA MET A 40 -5.00 -5.00 7.22
C MET A 40 -5.95 -6.06 6.65
N SER A 41 -7.20 -5.68 6.41
CA SER A 41 -8.10 -6.45 5.56
C SER A 41 -7.66 -6.37 4.09
N ALA A 42 -8.09 -7.33 3.28
CA ALA A 42 -7.81 -7.30 1.84
C ALA A 42 -8.39 -6.04 1.17
N LYS A 43 -9.54 -5.54 1.65
CA LYS A 43 -10.20 -4.34 1.14
C LYS A 43 -9.37 -3.08 1.42
N GLU A 44 -8.92 -2.91 2.67
CA GLU A 44 -8.08 -1.76 3.04
C GLU A 44 -6.74 -1.79 2.29
N TYR A 45 -6.11 -2.95 2.19
CA TYR A 45 -4.86 -3.11 1.43
C TYR A 45 -5.03 -2.76 -0.06
N ALA A 46 -6.10 -3.25 -0.68
CA ALA A 46 -6.40 -2.96 -2.08
C ALA A 46 -6.70 -1.48 -2.31
N ALA A 47 -7.47 -0.84 -1.43
CA ALA A 47 -7.78 0.59 -1.49
C ALA A 47 -6.52 1.45 -1.30
N MET A 48 -5.65 1.08 -0.36
CA MET A 48 -4.36 1.75 -0.16
C MET A 48 -3.51 1.69 -1.42
N CYS A 49 -3.28 0.49 -1.97
CA CYS A 49 -2.47 0.35 -3.18
C CYS A 49 -3.06 1.14 -4.37
N ALA A 50 -4.39 1.12 -4.54
CA ALA A 50 -5.05 1.87 -5.61
C ALA A 50 -4.87 3.39 -5.46
N SER A 51 -4.96 3.92 -4.23
CA SER A 51 -4.74 5.33 -3.96
C SER A 51 -3.29 5.75 -4.23
N LEU A 52 -2.32 4.92 -3.80
CA LEU A 52 -0.90 5.16 -4.04
C LEU A 52 -0.55 5.08 -5.53
N GLU A 53 -1.15 4.17 -6.29
CA GLU A 53 -0.97 4.06 -7.74
C GLU A 53 -1.44 5.30 -8.51
N VAL A 54 -2.51 5.94 -8.03
CA VAL A 54 -2.99 7.20 -8.59
C VAL A 54 -2.03 8.34 -8.23
N HIS A 55 -1.59 8.43 -6.97
CA HIS A 55 -0.65 9.48 -6.53
C HIS A 55 0.71 9.41 -7.21
N THR A 56 1.23 8.21 -7.42
CA THR A 56 2.55 7.99 -8.05
C THR A 56 2.51 8.04 -9.57
N GLY A 57 1.32 8.02 -10.18
CA GLY A 57 1.18 7.83 -11.62
C GLY A 57 1.65 6.44 -12.09
N TRP A 58 1.80 5.46 -11.19
CA TRP A 58 2.32 4.13 -11.48
C TRP A 58 1.57 3.41 -12.62
N ARG A 59 0.25 3.65 -12.73
CA ARG A 59 -0.58 3.07 -13.82
C ARG A 59 -0.15 3.53 -15.22
N VAL A 60 0.55 4.65 -15.32
CA VAL A 60 1.12 5.18 -16.58
C VAL A 60 2.49 4.56 -16.86
N GLN A 61 3.26 4.20 -15.83
CA GLN A 61 4.62 3.65 -15.96
C GLN A 61 4.65 2.18 -16.41
N LEU A 62 3.63 1.38 -16.08
CA LEU A 62 3.54 -0.03 -16.50
C LEU A 62 3.18 -0.25 -17.98
N LYS A 63 2.88 0.81 -18.75
CA LYS A 63 2.49 0.73 -20.16
C LYS A 63 3.64 1.01 -21.16
N LYS A 64 4.88 1.06 -20.71
CA LYS A 64 6.06 1.26 -21.57
C LYS A 64 6.75 -0.06 -21.90
#